data_AF-A0A7S4VHU4-F1
#
_entry.id   AF-A0A7S4VHU4-F1
#
_cell.length_a   1.000
_cell.length_b   1.000
_cell.length_c   1.000
_cell.angle_alpha   90.00
_cell.angle_beta   90.00
_cell.angle_gamma   90.00
#
_symmetry.space_group_name_H-M   'P 1'
#
loop_
_entity.id
_entity.type
_entity.pdbx_description
1 polymer ?
#
loop_
_entity_poly.entity_id
_entity_poly.type
_entity_poly.pdbx_seq_one_letter_code
_entity_poly.pdbx_strand_id
1 'polypeptide(L)'
;MGNDNSNPKALFRLIGLATVIVFLIINNEKFTSHNHPNNRRTSVDMGNGNCKWTPPKYEGFEDIKFFKTVIAGFPSGDKRLTFVQLEALTENPTKDEWDFKHLGMSNHPFIKANYPHHEGIWGWEDAGDQVIMVVRNIKRAMVEYHDILWDIGYAKTWEEAFALVPNLYRERPPLEDFLAWRDERVFDEIDWYGWFIDYYMEGGLMRDMITNKITTPEHWNMLMIPNGHKFEDLQYDVVVGADTHVEPSYDPNCALITNGCAPVKVISAERLADPVKGPAVGLEIAAAVDDKEGMNVISPEARNCIWGELIIRKKGMKTFLDRGGYEEHDYSFTKGHLEKMVKELDRLIQKYSNVPWTTNSNAQVLVDLFQEHRGLILEDLAEGRFRRIMKRKSSLTPDRFRELE
;
A
#
# COMPACT_ATOMS: atom_id res chain seq x y z
N MET A 1 53.79 -34.20 15.15
CA MET A 1 52.64 -33.59 15.85
C MET A 1 52.75 -32.09 15.64
N GLY A 2 51.93 -31.52 14.77
CA GLY A 2 52.00 -30.11 14.40
C GLY A 2 50.68 -29.72 13.76
N ASN A 3 49.76 -29.26 14.60
CA ASN A 3 48.53 -28.57 14.26
C ASN A 3 48.91 -27.13 13.89
N ASP A 4 48.52 -26.66 12.71
CA ASP A 4 47.98 -25.29 12.60
C ASP A 4 47.19 -25.17 11.29
N ASN A 5 45.87 -25.01 11.42
CA ASN A 5 44.95 -24.80 10.31
C ASN A 5 44.04 -23.62 10.68
N SER A 6 44.66 -22.44 10.83
CA SER A 6 43.92 -21.19 10.98
C SER A 6 43.27 -20.81 9.65
N ASN A 7 41.98 -21.12 9.53
CA ASN A 7 41.14 -20.77 8.38
C ASN A 7 40.80 -19.26 8.40
N PRO A 8 41.34 -18.44 7.47
CA PRO A 8 41.16 -16.98 7.49
C PRO A 8 39.74 -16.54 7.12
N LYS A 9 38.83 -17.46 6.77
CA LYS A 9 37.44 -17.14 6.40
C LYS A 9 36.51 -16.90 7.60
N ALA A 10 36.91 -17.31 8.81
CA ALA A 10 36.10 -17.08 10.01
C ALA A 10 36.21 -15.63 10.53
N LEU A 11 37.36 -14.97 10.34
CA LEU A 11 37.60 -13.63 10.86
C LEU A 11 36.87 -12.52 10.07
N PHE A 12 36.69 -12.71 8.75
CA PHE A 12 35.95 -11.76 7.91
C PHE A 12 34.43 -11.76 8.14
N ARG A 13 33.86 -12.89 8.60
CA ARG A 13 32.41 -12.96 8.93
C ARG A 13 32.07 -12.26 10.24
N LEU A 14 32.98 -12.23 11.22
CA LEU A 14 32.77 -11.54 12.48
C LEU A 14 32.87 -10.01 12.35
N ILE A 15 33.75 -9.50 11.47
CA ILE A 15 33.91 -8.06 11.26
C ILE A 15 32.70 -7.48 10.52
N GLY A 16 32.17 -8.20 9.52
CA GLY A 16 30.97 -7.79 8.78
C GLY A 16 29.72 -7.69 9.67
N LEU A 17 29.50 -8.67 10.56
CA LEU A 17 28.35 -8.70 11.48
C LEU A 17 28.42 -7.56 12.51
N ALA A 18 29.62 -7.25 13.01
CA ALA A 18 29.83 -6.15 13.96
C ALA A 18 29.55 -4.77 13.32
N THR A 19 29.90 -4.55 12.05
CA THR A 19 29.59 -3.28 11.36
C THR A 19 28.10 -3.06 11.13
N VAL A 20 27.32 -4.11 10.87
CA VAL A 20 25.86 -4.00 10.70
C VAL A 20 25.18 -3.68 12.04
N ILE A 21 25.61 -4.33 13.13
CA ILE A 21 25.10 -4.06 14.48
C ILE A 21 25.44 -2.63 14.93
N VAL A 22 26.65 -2.15 14.64
CA VAL A 22 27.05 -0.77 14.98
C VAL A 22 26.28 0.26 14.13
N PHE A 23 25.96 -0.02 12.86
CA PHE A 23 25.13 0.87 12.05
C PHE A 23 23.68 0.95 12.56
N LEU A 24 23.13 -0.16 13.07
CA LEU A 24 21.81 -0.19 13.71
C LEU A 24 21.80 0.57 15.04
N ILE A 25 22.87 0.49 15.84
CA ILE A 25 22.96 1.21 17.11
C ILE A 25 23.17 2.73 16.90
N ILE A 26 24.01 3.14 15.95
CA ILE A 26 24.31 4.57 15.72
C ILE A 26 23.12 5.33 15.10
N ASN A 27 22.27 4.66 14.31
CA ASN A 27 21.03 5.27 13.83
C ASN A 27 19.95 5.36 14.93
N ASN A 28 20.05 4.57 16.01
CA ASN A 28 19.11 4.63 17.13
C ASN A 28 19.52 5.65 18.20
N GLU A 29 20.82 5.91 18.41
CA GLU A 29 21.30 6.79 19.49
C GLU A 29 21.03 8.29 19.30
N LYS A 30 20.56 8.75 18.12
CA LYS A 30 20.26 10.18 17.92
C LYS A 30 18.89 10.64 18.42
N PHE A 31 18.08 9.78 19.04
CA PHE A 31 16.69 10.15 19.42
C PHE A 31 16.28 9.98 20.89
N THR A 32 17.19 9.62 21.79
CA THR A 32 16.86 9.46 23.23
C THR A 32 16.95 10.77 24.01
N SER A 33 16.09 11.75 23.71
CA SER A 33 15.78 12.80 24.69
C SER A 33 14.65 12.30 25.59
N HIS A 34 14.96 11.97 26.85
CA HIS A 34 13.96 11.70 27.89
C HIS A 34 13.12 12.95 28.18
N ASN A 35 12.05 13.14 27.41
CA ASN A 35 10.99 14.08 27.72
C ASN A 35 9.84 13.31 28.38
N HIS A 36 9.50 13.72 29.59
CA HIS A 36 8.28 13.29 30.28
C HIS A 36 7.06 13.32 29.32
N PRO A 37 6.14 12.33 29.39
CA PRO A 37 4.99 12.22 28.50
C PRO A 37 4.02 13.43 28.52
N ASN A 38 4.15 14.34 29.49
CA ASN A 38 3.23 15.47 29.66
C ASN A 38 3.61 16.75 28.91
N ASN A 39 4.75 16.81 28.21
CA ASN A 39 5.11 17.95 27.35
C ASN A 39 5.19 17.54 25.87
N ARG A 40 4.11 16.92 25.37
CA ARG A 40 3.94 16.70 23.93
C ARG A 40 3.76 18.05 23.24
N ARG A 41 4.64 18.37 22.29
CA ARG A 41 4.48 19.57 21.44
C ARG A 41 3.61 19.21 20.26
N THR A 42 2.29 19.24 20.47
CA THR A 42 1.32 19.04 19.41
C THR A 42 1.59 19.97 18.24
N SER A 43 1.41 19.47 17.01
CA SER A 43 1.29 20.31 15.83
C SER A 43 0.27 21.43 16.09
N VAL A 44 0.67 22.69 15.88
CA VAL A 44 -0.11 23.87 16.29
C VAL A 44 -0.30 24.85 15.15
N ASP A 45 -1.52 25.38 15.05
CA ASP A 45 -1.84 26.57 14.26
C ASP A 45 -1.22 27.80 14.91
N MET A 46 -0.38 28.51 14.16
CA MET A 46 0.23 29.78 14.59
C MET A 46 -0.56 31.00 14.11
N GLY A 47 -1.70 30.80 13.45
CA GLY A 47 -2.51 31.82 12.82
C GLY A 47 -1.97 32.29 11.47
N ASN A 48 -2.79 33.03 10.73
CA ASN A 48 -2.46 33.60 9.41
C ASN A 48 -1.98 32.56 8.38
N GLY A 49 -2.49 31.32 8.46
CA GLY A 49 -2.12 30.23 7.57
C GLY A 49 -0.73 29.64 7.82
N ASN A 50 -0.12 29.90 8.98
CA ASN A 50 1.14 29.28 9.39
C ASN A 50 0.90 28.17 10.40
N CYS A 51 1.56 27.03 10.21
CA CYS A 51 1.58 25.95 11.19
C CYS A 51 2.98 25.54 11.56
N LYS A 52 3.09 25.03 12.78
CA LYS A 52 4.25 24.26 13.21
C LYS A 52 3.86 22.80 13.23
N TRP A 53 4.29 22.08 12.21
CA TRP A 53 4.24 20.62 12.19
C TRP A 53 5.32 20.03 13.10
N THR A 54 4.94 19.02 13.88
CA THR A 54 5.84 18.18 14.67
C THR A 54 5.81 16.76 14.09
N PRO A 55 6.97 16.14 13.79
CA PRO A 55 7.02 14.75 13.33
C PRO A 55 6.56 13.76 14.43
N PRO A 56 6.11 12.55 14.05
CA PRO A 56 5.76 11.54 15.04
C PRO A 56 6.97 11.14 15.89
N LYS A 57 6.70 10.64 17.09
CA LYS A 57 7.71 9.94 17.91
C LYS A 57 7.64 8.45 17.57
N TYR A 58 8.77 7.74 17.60
CA TYR A 58 8.84 6.30 17.29
C TYR A 58 9.06 5.41 18.52
N GLU A 59 9.19 6.00 19.72
CA GLU A 59 9.49 5.30 20.98
C GLU A 59 8.57 5.77 22.12
N GLY A 60 8.46 4.95 23.18
CA GLY A 60 7.77 5.32 24.42
C GLY A 60 6.26 5.12 24.39
N PHE A 61 5.80 4.04 23.75
CA PHE A 61 4.39 3.74 23.51
C PHE A 61 3.91 2.47 24.22
N GLU A 62 4.77 1.82 25.00
CA GLU A 62 4.53 0.49 25.56
C GLU A 62 3.30 0.45 26.48
N ASP A 63 3.04 1.55 27.20
CA ASP A 63 1.97 1.64 28.19
C ASP A 63 0.66 2.27 27.66
N ILE A 64 0.61 2.69 26.40
CA ILE A 64 -0.57 3.36 25.83
C ILE A 64 -1.49 2.34 25.16
N LYS A 65 -2.74 2.23 25.61
CA LYS A 65 -3.74 1.45 24.89
C LYS A 65 -4.23 2.24 23.67
N PHE A 66 -3.74 1.87 22.50
CA PHE A 66 -4.20 2.45 21.24
C PHE A 66 -5.35 1.66 20.64
N PHE A 67 -6.32 2.40 20.11
CA PHE A 67 -7.26 1.89 19.12
C PHE A 67 -6.57 1.87 17.74
N LYS A 68 -6.33 0.70 17.17
CA LYS A 68 -5.43 0.51 16.03
C LYS A 68 -6.16 0.54 14.69
N THR A 69 -5.67 1.36 13.77
CA THR A 69 -6.23 1.51 12.42
C THR A 69 -5.33 0.87 11.38
N VAL A 70 -5.88 -0.10 10.64
CA VAL A 70 -5.25 -0.67 9.45
C VAL A 70 -5.53 0.26 8.27
N ILE A 71 -4.46 0.74 7.64
CA ILE A 71 -4.49 1.58 6.45
C ILE A 71 -4.21 0.65 5.28
N ALA A 72 -5.29 0.11 4.73
CA ALA A 72 -5.24 -0.84 3.63
C ALA A 72 -5.26 -0.12 2.29
N GLY A 73 -4.57 -0.68 1.30
CA GLY A 73 -4.63 -0.19 -0.08
C GLY A 73 -3.90 -1.18 -0.97
N PHE A 74 -4.27 -1.25 -2.25
CA PHE A 74 -3.50 -1.98 -3.25
C PHE A 74 -2.01 -1.57 -3.15
N PRO A 75 -1.03 -2.46 -3.43
CA PRO A 75 0.36 -2.04 -3.60
C PRO A 75 0.43 -0.78 -4.47
N SER A 76 1.16 0.25 -4.04
CA SER A 76 1.20 1.59 -4.67
C SER A 76 -0.09 2.45 -4.65
N GLY A 77 -1.12 2.05 -3.90
CA GLY A 77 -2.30 2.87 -3.61
C GLY A 77 -2.02 4.11 -2.74
N ASP A 78 -0.76 4.52 -2.60
CA ASP A 78 -0.29 5.71 -1.89
C ASP A 78 -0.77 5.87 -0.44
N LYS A 79 -0.91 4.73 0.26
CA LYS A 79 -1.12 4.67 1.72
C LYS A 79 -0.17 5.57 2.49
N ARG A 80 1.05 5.80 1.98
CA ARG A 80 2.04 6.70 2.57
C ARG A 80 1.51 8.11 2.77
N LEU A 81 0.76 8.66 1.82
CA LEU A 81 0.18 9.98 1.97
C LEU A 81 -0.83 10.02 3.12
N THR A 82 -1.71 9.01 3.19
CA THR A 82 -2.73 8.89 4.23
C THR A 82 -2.12 8.69 5.61
N PHE A 83 -1.14 7.80 5.75
CA PHE A 83 -0.56 7.54 7.06
C PHE A 83 0.35 8.69 7.53
N VAL A 84 1.04 9.40 6.64
CA VAL A 84 1.77 10.64 7.00
C VAL A 84 0.80 11.71 7.50
N GLN A 85 -0.40 11.80 6.91
CA GLN A 85 -1.45 12.67 7.42
C GLN A 85 -1.90 12.25 8.83
N LEU A 86 -2.11 10.95 9.08
CA LEU A 86 -2.46 10.43 10.42
C LEU A 86 -1.34 10.66 11.46
N GLU A 87 -0.09 10.45 11.07
CA GLU A 87 1.08 10.76 11.89
C GLU A 87 1.14 12.24 12.25
N ALA A 88 0.85 13.14 11.31
CA ALA A 88 0.86 14.57 11.59
C ALA A 88 -0.33 15.03 12.44
N LEU A 89 -1.48 14.38 12.29
CA LEU A 89 -2.70 14.65 13.06
C LEU A 89 -2.62 14.15 14.50
N THR A 90 -1.87 13.08 14.77
CA THR A 90 -1.86 12.41 16.07
C THR A 90 -0.49 12.34 16.73
N GLU A 91 0.57 12.66 15.97
CA GLU A 91 1.99 12.48 16.32
C GLU A 91 2.39 11.05 16.71
N ASN A 92 1.54 10.08 16.37
CA ASN A 92 1.79 8.68 16.61
C ASN A 92 2.33 8.02 15.34
N PRO A 93 3.28 7.08 15.43
CA PRO A 93 3.95 6.50 14.27
C PRO A 93 3.10 5.42 13.59
N THR A 94 3.35 5.22 12.30
CA THR A 94 2.85 4.07 11.55
C THR A 94 3.91 2.99 11.46
N LYS A 95 3.49 1.72 11.49
CA LYS A 95 4.36 0.57 11.19
C LYS A 95 3.84 -0.20 9.99
N ASP A 96 4.76 -0.71 9.18
CA ASP A 96 4.47 -1.53 8.02
C ASP A 96 4.09 -2.97 8.45
N GLU A 97 3.12 -3.58 7.77
CA GLU A 97 2.70 -4.98 8.02
C GLU A 97 3.88 -5.96 8.04
N TRP A 98 4.86 -5.72 7.17
CA TRP A 98 6.04 -6.56 7.05
C TRP A 98 6.96 -6.44 8.26
N ASP A 99 7.06 -5.25 8.84
CA ASP A 99 7.88 -5.03 10.02
C ASP A 99 7.27 -5.75 11.24
N PHE A 100 5.94 -5.93 11.30
CA PHE A 100 5.35 -6.78 12.34
C PHE A 100 5.77 -8.24 12.18
N LYS A 101 5.81 -8.74 10.93
CA LYS A 101 6.23 -10.11 10.63
C LYS A 101 7.71 -10.37 10.92
N HIS A 102 8.59 -9.44 10.53
CA HIS A 102 10.04 -9.65 10.54
C HIS A 102 10.76 -9.05 11.75
N LEU A 103 10.25 -7.95 12.32
CA LEU A 103 10.82 -7.29 13.50
C LEU A 103 10.00 -7.54 14.78
N GLY A 104 8.85 -8.21 14.65
CA GLY A 104 7.98 -8.56 15.76
C GLY A 104 6.90 -7.53 16.07
N MET A 105 5.95 -7.98 16.90
CA MET A 105 4.83 -7.17 17.35
C MET A 105 5.29 -5.94 18.14
N SER A 106 4.63 -4.81 17.93
CA SER A 106 4.94 -3.56 18.61
C SER A 106 3.69 -2.69 18.72
N ASN A 107 3.68 -1.75 19.67
CA ASN A 107 2.48 -1.00 19.97
C ASN A 107 2.31 0.26 19.09
N HIS A 108 2.13 0.06 17.78
CA HIS A 108 1.83 1.14 16.84
C HIS A 108 0.32 1.30 16.64
N PRO A 109 -0.23 2.53 16.62
CA PRO A 109 -1.65 2.76 16.37
C PRO A 109 -2.05 2.64 14.89
N PHE A 110 -1.10 2.78 13.97
CA PHE A 110 -1.38 2.69 12.54
C PHE A 110 -0.59 1.55 11.92
N ILE A 111 -1.28 0.74 11.13
CA ILE A 111 -0.71 -0.42 10.44
C ILE A 111 -0.87 -0.17 8.94
N LYS A 112 0.22 0.03 8.21
CA LYS A 112 0.18 0.13 6.75
C LYS A 112 0.16 -1.28 6.17
N ALA A 113 -0.92 -1.64 5.47
CA ALA A 113 -1.13 -2.98 4.92
C ALA A 113 -1.37 -2.98 3.41
N ASN A 114 -0.80 -3.95 2.71
CA ASN A 114 -1.10 -4.28 1.31
C ASN A 114 -1.92 -5.56 1.20
N TYR A 115 -2.15 -6.29 2.29
CA TYR A 115 -2.99 -7.49 2.27
C TYR A 115 -4.36 -7.20 1.65
N PRO A 116 -4.95 -8.08 0.84
CA PRO A 116 -4.31 -9.29 0.31
C PRO A 116 -3.30 -8.93 -0.80
N HIS A 117 -2.13 -9.55 -0.77
CA HIS A 117 -1.07 -9.43 -1.78
C HIS A 117 -0.45 -10.79 -2.09
N HIS A 118 0.44 -10.82 -3.07
CA HIS A 118 1.07 -12.03 -3.62
C HIS A 118 1.93 -12.84 -2.64
N GLU A 119 2.20 -12.42 -1.41
CA GLU A 119 2.85 -13.32 -0.43
C GLU A 119 1.89 -13.77 0.67
N GLY A 120 0.64 -13.33 0.64
CA GLY A 120 -0.39 -13.74 1.59
C GLY A 120 -0.07 -13.46 3.06
N ILE A 121 0.76 -12.45 3.34
CA ILE A 121 1.25 -12.20 4.69
C ILE A 121 0.28 -11.32 5.46
N TRP A 122 -0.32 -11.90 6.49
CA TRP A 122 -1.02 -11.17 7.55
C TRP A 122 -0.07 -10.92 8.73
N GLY A 123 0.63 -9.79 8.70
CA GLY A 123 1.75 -9.53 9.61
C GLY A 123 1.37 -9.10 11.03
N TRP A 124 0.17 -8.53 11.23
CA TRP A 124 -0.21 -7.82 12.46
C TRP A 124 -1.15 -8.60 13.39
N GLU A 125 -1.37 -9.89 13.13
CA GLU A 125 -2.20 -10.77 13.98
C GLU A 125 -3.57 -10.15 14.32
N ASP A 126 -3.95 -10.07 15.59
CA ASP A 126 -5.21 -9.50 16.08
C ASP A 126 -5.11 -8.01 16.48
N ALA A 127 -4.04 -7.33 16.07
CA ALA A 127 -3.80 -5.95 16.47
C ALA A 127 -4.64 -4.91 15.70
N GLY A 128 -5.55 -5.30 14.81
CA GLY A 128 -6.36 -4.33 14.04
C GLY A 128 -7.70 -4.06 14.71
N ASP A 129 -8.11 -2.80 14.87
CA ASP A 129 -9.46 -2.47 15.35
C ASP A 129 -10.41 -2.02 14.24
N GLN A 130 -9.91 -1.27 13.26
CA GLN A 130 -10.69 -0.81 12.11
C GLN A 130 -9.85 -0.71 10.84
N VAL A 131 -10.50 -0.57 9.68
CA VAL A 131 -9.84 -0.38 8.39
C VAL A 131 -10.18 0.98 7.77
N ILE A 132 -9.17 1.72 7.34
CA ILE A 132 -9.29 2.79 6.34
C ILE A 132 -8.73 2.24 5.03
N MET A 133 -9.53 2.28 3.96
CA MET A 133 -9.10 1.84 2.63
C MET A 133 -8.68 3.04 1.80
N VAL A 134 -7.47 2.99 1.23
CA VAL A 134 -6.90 3.99 0.34
C VAL A 134 -6.99 3.49 -1.09
N VAL A 135 -7.58 4.32 -1.95
CA VAL A 135 -7.83 4.02 -3.36
C VAL A 135 -7.12 5.05 -4.23
N ARG A 136 -6.56 4.57 -5.33
CA ARG A 136 -5.84 5.38 -6.31
C ARG A 136 -6.38 5.11 -7.70
N ASN A 137 -6.18 6.04 -8.63
CA ASN A 137 -6.39 5.77 -10.04
C ASN A 137 -5.64 4.51 -10.50
N ILE A 138 -6.34 3.54 -11.08
CA ILE A 138 -5.76 2.25 -11.45
C ILE A 138 -4.56 2.38 -12.40
N LYS A 139 -4.60 3.32 -13.37
CA LYS A 139 -3.48 3.57 -14.29
C LYS A 139 -2.25 4.06 -13.52
N ARG A 140 -2.45 5.01 -12.60
CA ARG A 140 -1.37 5.57 -11.76
C ARG A 140 -0.83 4.57 -10.76
N ALA A 141 -1.70 3.71 -10.20
CA ALA A 141 -1.29 2.62 -9.35
C ALA A 141 -0.36 1.65 -10.10
N MET A 142 -0.72 1.23 -11.33
CA MET A 142 0.17 0.35 -12.10
C MET A 142 1.56 0.96 -12.36
N VAL A 143 1.63 2.25 -12.71
CA VAL A 143 2.92 2.93 -12.91
C VAL A 143 3.72 2.99 -11.61
N GLU A 144 3.09 3.40 -10.51
CA GLU A 144 3.82 3.54 -9.25
C GLU A 144 4.19 2.19 -8.64
N TYR A 145 3.42 1.14 -8.88
CA TYR A 145 3.77 -0.19 -8.40
C TYR A 145 5.07 -0.67 -9.04
N HIS A 146 5.19 -0.51 -10.36
CA HIS A 146 6.46 -0.70 -11.05
C HIS A 146 7.59 0.13 -10.44
N ASP A 147 7.35 1.43 -10.23
CA ASP A 147 8.39 2.33 -9.76
C ASP A 147 8.84 2.00 -8.33
N ILE A 148 7.92 1.59 -7.46
CA ILE A 148 8.26 1.11 -6.11
C ILE A 148 9.09 -0.18 -6.20
N LEU A 149 8.70 -1.14 -7.04
CA LEU A 149 9.46 -2.37 -7.25
C LEU A 149 10.88 -2.07 -7.75
N TRP A 150 11.01 -1.12 -8.67
CA TRP A 150 12.31 -0.67 -9.18
C TRP A 150 13.14 0.05 -8.11
N ASP A 151 12.53 0.93 -7.31
CA ASP A 151 13.20 1.65 -6.22
C ASP A 151 13.81 0.68 -5.18
N ILE A 152 13.11 -0.43 -4.90
CA ILE A 152 13.59 -1.50 -4.01
C ILE A 152 14.38 -2.58 -4.75
N GLY A 153 14.81 -2.33 -5.99
CA GLY A 153 15.67 -3.22 -6.76
C GLY A 153 15.07 -4.60 -7.06
N TYR A 154 13.74 -4.70 -7.10
CA TYR A 154 12.99 -5.96 -7.21
C TYR A 154 13.40 -6.99 -6.14
N ALA A 155 13.70 -6.51 -4.93
CA ALA A 155 14.07 -7.32 -3.78
C ALA A 155 13.13 -8.52 -3.58
N LYS A 156 13.73 -9.65 -3.16
CA LYS A 156 13.01 -10.92 -2.92
C LYS A 156 12.82 -11.27 -1.47
N THR A 157 13.52 -10.55 -0.63
CA THR A 157 13.47 -10.71 0.82
C THR A 157 13.15 -9.37 1.44
N TRP A 158 12.56 -9.43 2.63
CA TRP A 158 12.28 -8.24 3.41
C TRP A 158 13.57 -7.46 3.70
N GLU A 159 14.67 -8.15 4.00
CA GLU A 159 15.96 -7.53 4.33
C GLU A 159 16.53 -6.72 3.15
N GLU A 160 16.45 -7.26 1.93
CA GLU A 160 16.87 -6.57 0.70
C GLU A 160 16.01 -5.34 0.43
N ALA A 161 14.68 -5.48 0.55
CA ALA A 161 13.75 -4.39 0.32
C ALA A 161 13.94 -3.26 1.36
N PHE A 162 14.09 -3.63 2.64
CA PHE A 162 14.29 -2.71 3.74
C PHE A 162 15.57 -1.88 3.58
N ALA A 163 16.67 -2.51 3.13
CA ALA A 163 17.93 -1.81 2.86
C ALA A 163 17.81 -0.74 1.76
N LEU A 164 16.83 -0.87 0.86
CA LEU A 164 16.58 0.01 -0.28
C LEU A 164 15.44 1.01 -0.04
N VAL A 165 14.74 0.96 1.09
CA VAL A 165 13.71 1.95 1.49
C VAL A 165 14.17 3.40 1.33
N PRO A 166 15.43 3.79 1.63
CA PRO A 166 15.90 5.16 1.41
C PRO A 166 15.85 5.61 -0.06
N ASN A 167 15.77 4.68 -1.02
CA ASN A 167 15.70 4.96 -2.46
C ASN A 167 14.29 5.26 -2.96
N LEU A 168 13.26 4.92 -2.17
CA LEU A 168 11.87 5.15 -2.55
C LEU A 168 11.62 6.60 -2.96
N TYR A 169 10.95 6.78 -4.10
CA TYR A 169 10.53 8.08 -4.65
C TYR A 169 11.70 9.03 -4.99
N ARG A 170 12.91 8.52 -5.21
CA ARG A 170 14.06 9.37 -5.59
C ARG A 170 14.01 9.80 -7.05
N GLU A 171 13.85 8.86 -7.96
CA GLU A 171 13.87 9.11 -9.40
C GLU A 171 12.91 8.18 -10.14
N ARG A 172 12.46 8.57 -11.32
CA ARG A 172 11.68 7.70 -12.20
C ARG A 172 12.57 6.61 -12.81
N PRO A 173 12.13 5.34 -12.87
CA PRO A 173 12.85 4.29 -13.59
C PRO A 173 13.02 4.60 -15.08
N PRO A 174 14.00 3.97 -15.76
CA PRO A 174 14.07 4.01 -17.22
C PRO A 174 12.76 3.54 -17.88
N LEU A 175 12.34 4.20 -18.95
CA LEU A 175 11.12 3.85 -19.68
C LEU A 175 11.15 2.40 -20.19
N GLU A 176 12.33 1.89 -20.57
CA GLU A 176 12.50 0.52 -21.05
C GLU A 176 12.22 -0.54 -19.99
N ASP A 177 12.61 -0.30 -18.74
CA ASP A 177 12.31 -1.17 -17.60
C ASP A 177 10.79 -1.22 -17.36
N PHE A 178 10.14 -0.04 -17.38
CA PHE A 178 8.69 0.05 -17.27
C PHE A 178 7.98 -0.70 -18.39
N LEU A 179 8.39 -0.52 -19.64
CA LEU A 179 7.75 -1.18 -20.78
C LEU A 179 7.91 -2.70 -20.71
N ALA A 180 9.04 -3.21 -20.21
CA ALA A 180 9.26 -4.64 -20.00
C ALA A 180 8.31 -5.19 -18.93
N TRP A 181 8.27 -4.57 -17.74
CA TRP A 181 7.35 -4.95 -16.66
C TRP A 181 5.89 -4.83 -17.10
N ARG A 182 5.54 -3.75 -17.80
CA ARG A 182 4.18 -3.47 -18.27
C ARG A 182 3.66 -4.58 -19.18
N ASP A 183 4.48 -5.02 -20.13
CA ASP A 183 4.10 -6.05 -21.11
C ASP A 183 4.02 -7.45 -20.48
N GLU A 184 4.53 -7.63 -19.26
CA GLU A 184 4.54 -8.90 -18.54
C GLU A 184 3.46 -9.01 -17.46
N ARG A 185 3.27 -7.96 -16.65
CA ARG A 185 2.51 -8.05 -15.39
C ARG A 185 1.15 -7.36 -15.41
N VAL A 186 0.98 -6.31 -16.20
CA VAL A 186 -0.13 -5.36 -16.00
C VAL A 186 -1.52 -5.97 -16.15
N PHE A 187 -1.70 -7.00 -16.98
CA PHE A 187 -3.00 -7.66 -17.09
C PHE A 187 -3.45 -8.27 -15.76
N ASP A 188 -2.55 -9.00 -15.10
CA ASP A 188 -2.82 -9.65 -13.82
C ASP A 188 -3.02 -8.59 -12.74
N GLU A 189 -2.17 -7.55 -12.70
CA GLU A 189 -2.26 -6.48 -11.70
C GLU A 189 -3.60 -5.72 -11.75
N ILE A 190 -4.22 -5.61 -12.93
CA ILE A 190 -5.57 -5.04 -13.06
C ILE A 190 -6.61 -5.91 -12.33
N ASP A 191 -6.50 -7.23 -12.42
CA ASP A 191 -7.38 -8.16 -11.72
C ASP A 191 -7.15 -8.09 -10.20
N TRP A 192 -5.89 -8.08 -9.76
CA TRP A 192 -5.53 -7.91 -8.34
C TRP A 192 -6.09 -6.60 -7.77
N TYR A 193 -6.05 -5.50 -8.52
CA TYR A 193 -6.59 -4.22 -8.08
C TYR A 193 -8.10 -4.31 -7.78
N GLY A 194 -8.88 -4.91 -8.68
CA GLY A 194 -10.32 -5.09 -8.49
C GLY A 194 -10.65 -6.08 -7.37
N TRP A 195 -9.86 -7.14 -7.23
CA TRP A 195 -9.99 -8.14 -6.18
C TRP A 195 -9.67 -7.57 -4.78
N PHE A 196 -8.63 -6.74 -4.66
CA PHE A 196 -8.31 -6.02 -3.43
C PHE A 196 -9.48 -5.16 -2.94
N ILE A 197 -10.13 -4.42 -3.84
CA ILE A 197 -11.28 -3.58 -3.51
C ILE A 197 -12.46 -4.44 -3.04
N ASP A 198 -12.76 -5.51 -3.78
CA ASP A 198 -13.81 -6.46 -3.43
C ASP A 198 -13.59 -7.06 -2.04
N TYR A 199 -12.36 -7.52 -1.76
CA TYR A 199 -11.98 -8.11 -0.46
C TYR A 199 -12.35 -7.20 0.71
N TYR A 200 -11.90 -5.94 0.72
CA TYR A 200 -12.18 -5.06 1.85
C TYR A 200 -13.65 -4.64 1.90
N MET A 201 -14.23 -4.23 0.78
CA MET A 201 -15.62 -3.76 0.77
C MET A 201 -16.60 -4.86 1.19
N GLU A 202 -16.29 -6.12 0.90
CA GLU A 202 -17.11 -7.28 1.27
C GLU A 202 -16.68 -7.94 2.58
N GLY A 203 -15.82 -7.28 3.38
CA GLY A 203 -15.46 -7.77 4.71
C GLY A 203 -14.64 -9.06 4.72
N GLY A 204 -13.81 -9.27 3.70
CA GLY A 204 -12.94 -10.43 3.56
C GLY A 204 -13.55 -11.59 2.79
N LEU A 205 -14.59 -11.37 2.00
CA LEU A 205 -15.21 -12.41 1.19
C LEU A 205 -14.17 -13.03 0.22
N MET A 206 -14.02 -14.36 0.30
CA MET A 206 -13.09 -15.09 -0.55
C MET A 206 -13.62 -15.14 -1.98
N ARG A 207 -12.87 -14.51 -2.89
CA ARG A 207 -13.13 -14.53 -4.32
C ARG A 207 -11.91 -15.03 -5.08
N ASP A 208 -12.18 -15.66 -6.22
CA ASP A 208 -11.15 -15.85 -7.21
C ASP A 208 -10.78 -14.50 -7.83
N MET A 209 -9.48 -14.25 -7.91
CA MET A 209 -8.94 -12.96 -8.31
C MET A 209 -9.22 -12.61 -9.77
N ILE A 210 -9.19 -13.61 -10.66
CA ILE A 210 -9.30 -13.39 -12.11
C ILE A 210 -10.77 -13.28 -12.52
N THR A 211 -11.58 -14.26 -12.10
CA THR A 211 -13.00 -14.34 -12.49
C THR A 211 -13.92 -13.55 -11.57
N ASN A 212 -13.43 -13.13 -10.39
CA ASN A 212 -14.20 -12.47 -9.34
C ASN A 212 -15.38 -13.31 -8.79
N LYS A 213 -15.45 -14.61 -9.11
CA LYS A 213 -16.44 -15.55 -8.56
C LYS A 213 -16.15 -15.80 -7.07
N ILE A 214 -17.19 -16.09 -6.29
CA ILE A 214 -17.02 -16.61 -4.92
C ILE A 214 -16.26 -17.92 -5.01
N THR A 215 -15.29 -18.13 -4.13
CA THR A 215 -14.42 -19.31 -4.21
C THR A 215 -14.35 -20.07 -2.89
N THR A 216 -13.75 -21.27 -2.94
CA THR A 216 -13.59 -22.13 -1.76
C THR A 216 -12.36 -21.69 -0.95
N PRO A 217 -12.32 -21.98 0.36
CA PRO A 217 -11.12 -21.71 1.16
C PRO A 217 -9.85 -22.40 0.64
N GLU A 218 -9.99 -23.59 0.04
CA GLU A 218 -8.89 -24.30 -0.60
C GLU A 218 -8.31 -23.49 -1.77
N HIS A 219 -9.17 -23.06 -2.70
CA HIS A 219 -8.72 -22.27 -3.83
C HIS A 219 -8.17 -20.90 -3.41
N TRP A 220 -8.80 -20.23 -2.43
CA TRP A 220 -8.27 -19.01 -1.84
C TRP A 220 -6.86 -19.20 -1.30
N ASN A 221 -6.61 -20.24 -0.51
CA ASN A 221 -5.28 -20.52 0.03
C ASN A 221 -4.24 -20.77 -1.06
N MET A 222 -4.62 -21.38 -2.19
CA MET A 222 -3.74 -21.53 -3.35
C MET A 222 -3.39 -20.17 -3.97
N LEU A 223 -4.38 -19.27 -4.10
CA LEU A 223 -4.16 -17.90 -4.61
C LEU A 223 -3.26 -17.06 -3.70
N MET A 224 -3.31 -17.29 -2.38
CA MET A 224 -2.46 -16.61 -1.40
C MET A 224 -1.02 -17.14 -1.34
N ILE A 225 -0.69 -18.19 -2.11
CA ILE A 225 0.66 -18.77 -2.21
C ILE A 225 1.05 -18.90 -3.70
N PRO A 226 1.21 -17.77 -4.42
CA PRO A 226 1.41 -17.82 -5.88
C PRO A 226 2.69 -18.54 -6.28
N ASN A 227 3.76 -18.50 -5.47
CA ASN A 227 5.00 -19.23 -5.78
C ASN A 227 4.87 -20.75 -5.54
N GLY A 228 3.74 -21.19 -4.96
CA GLY A 228 3.44 -22.60 -4.72
C GLY A 228 2.76 -23.30 -5.90
N HIS A 229 2.21 -22.55 -6.85
CA HIS A 229 1.34 -23.07 -7.90
C HIS A 229 1.60 -22.40 -9.24
N LYS A 230 1.45 -23.14 -10.34
CA LYS A 230 1.47 -22.51 -11.67
C LYS A 230 0.13 -21.86 -11.94
N PHE A 231 0.13 -20.83 -12.78
CA PHE A 231 -1.09 -20.12 -13.16
C PHE A 231 -2.17 -21.06 -13.73
N GLU A 232 -1.80 -22.08 -14.50
CA GLU A 232 -2.76 -23.05 -15.04
C GLU A 232 -3.43 -23.90 -13.96
N ASP A 233 -2.73 -24.14 -12.85
CA ASP A 233 -3.23 -24.90 -11.70
C ASP A 233 -4.12 -24.05 -10.79
N LEU A 234 -4.09 -22.71 -10.95
CA LEU A 234 -4.89 -21.74 -10.21
C LEU A 234 -6.19 -21.36 -10.95
N GLN A 235 -6.50 -22.00 -12.08
CA GLN A 235 -7.73 -21.68 -12.80
C GLN A 235 -8.96 -22.11 -12.00
N TYR A 236 -9.92 -21.19 -11.82
CA TYR A 236 -11.16 -21.46 -11.10
C TYR A 236 -11.84 -22.76 -11.55
N ASP A 237 -11.98 -22.98 -12.85
CA ASP A 237 -12.68 -24.15 -13.38
C ASP A 237 -11.91 -25.46 -13.17
N VAL A 238 -10.60 -25.39 -12.94
CA VAL A 238 -9.73 -26.54 -12.62
C VAL A 238 -9.86 -26.92 -11.14
N VAL A 239 -9.83 -25.93 -10.23
CA VAL A 239 -9.84 -26.17 -8.79
C VAL A 239 -11.26 -26.31 -8.23
N VAL A 240 -12.18 -25.44 -8.65
CA VAL A 240 -13.54 -25.35 -8.12
C VAL A 240 -14.56 -26.05 -9.03
N GLY A 241 -14.37 -25.94 -10.34
CA GLY A 241 -15.31 -26.42 -11.36
C GLY A 241 -16.27 -25.34 -11.85
N ALA A 242 -16.48 -25.28 -13.17
CA ALA A 242 -17.20 -24.18 -13.83
C ALA A 242 -18.64 -23.96 -13.35
N ASP A 243 -19.33 -25.06 -13.02
CA ASP A 243 -20.76 -25.09 -12.64
C ASP A 243 -20.97 -25.35 -11.14
N THR A 244 -19.90 -25.35 -10.34
CA THR A 244 -19.98 -25.59 -8.90
C THR A 244 -20.56 -24.37 -8.20
N HIS A 245 -21.67 -24.55 -7.47
CA HIS A 245 -22.18 -23.55 -6.54
C HIS A 245 -21.30 -23.52 -5.29
N VAL A 246 -20.78 -22.34 -4.96
CA VAL A 246 -19.93 -22.12 -3.80
C VAL A 246 -20.63 -21.21 -2.81
N GLU A 247 -20.77 -21.68 -1.57
CA GLU A 247 -21.29 -20.86 -0.48
C GLU A 247 -20.28 -19.77 -0.10
N PRO A 248 -20.72 -18.54 0.24
CA PRO A 248 -19.85 -17.48 0.72
C PRO A 248 -18.97 -17.94 1.89
N SER A 249 -17.66 -17.74 1.77
CA SER A 249 -16.69 -17.95 2.84
C SER A 249 -15.80 -16.72 2.98
N TYR A 250 -15.34 -16.45 4.20
CA TYR A 250 -14.61 -15.23 4.53
C TYR A 250 -13.23 -15.58 5.08
N ASP A 251 -12.24 -14.76 4.76
CA ASP A 251 -10.90 -14.86 5.32
C ASP A 251 -10.95 -14.83 6.86
N PRO A 252 -10.48 -15.89 7.55
CA PRO A 252 -10.46 -15.93 9.01
C PRO A 252 -9.70 -14.77 9.65
N ASN A 253 -8.73 -14.18 8.94
CA ASN A 253 -7.99 -13.02 9.42
C ASN A 253 -8.90 -11.79 9.62
N CYS A 254 -9.99 -11.67 8.85
CA CYS A 254 -10.94 -10.57 9.04
C CYS A 254 -11.71 -10.64 10.34
N ALA A 255 -11.85 -11.82 10.94
CA ALA A 255 -12.43 -11.97 12.27
C ALA A 255 -11.48 -11.50 13.39
N LEU A 256 -10.19 -11.32 13.09
CA LEU A 256 -9.19 -10.79 14.01
C LEU A 256 -9.20 -9.26 14.09
N ILE A 257 -9.87 -8.58 13.15
CA ILE A 257 -10.09 -7.13 13.24
C ILE A 257 -11.32 -6.87 14.09
N THR A 258 -11.18 -6.12 15.19
CA THR A 258 -12.26 -5.90 16.18
C THR A 258 -13.59 -5.46 15.55
N ASN A 259 -13.55 -4.52 14.58
CA ASN A 259 -14.74 -4.03 13.88
C ASN A 259 -14.92 -4.61 12.47
N GLY A 260 -14.22 -5.70 12.15
CA GLY A 260 -14.20 -6.36 10.85
C GLY A 260 -13.35 -5.64 9.79
N CYS A 261 -13.16 -6.31 8.65
CA CYS A 261 -12.36 -5.79 7.53
C CYS A 261 -13.04 -4.70 6.71
N ALA A 262 -14.37 -4.56 6.78
CA ALA A 262 -15.06 -3.56 5.99
C ALA A 262 -14.56 -2.16 6.36
N PRO A 263 -14.16 -1.32 5.37
CA PRO A 263 -13.56 -0.04 5.70
C PRO A 263 -14.59 0.86 6.36
N VAL A 264 -14.18 1.53 7.45
CA VAL A 264 -14.97 2.61 8.04
C VAL A 264 -14.92 3.85 7.16
N LYS A 265 -13.86 3.98 6.34
CA LYS A 265 -13.67 5.11 5.43
C LYS A 265 -12.87 4.72 4.20
N VAL A 266 -13.29 5.23 3.05
CA VAL A 266 -12.53 5.19 1.78
C VAL A 266 -11.91 6.56 1.52
N ILE A 267 -10.60 6.58 1.25
CA ILE A 267 -9.80 7.78 1.00
C ILE A 267 -9.18 7.69 -0.40
N SER A 268 -9.29 8.76 -1.19
CA SER A 268 -8.54 8.88 -2.46
C SER A 268 -7.22 9.59 -2.24
N ALA A 269 -6.13 8.97 -2.69
CA ALA A 269 -4.81 9.58 -2.65
C ALA A 269 -4.73 10.85 -3.52
N GLU A 270 -5.33 10.83 -4.72
CA GLU A 270 -5.40 11.99 -5.60
C GLU A 270 -6.18 13.14 -4.97
N ARG A 271 -7.36 12.85 -4.40
CA ARG A 271 -8.16 13.89 -3.75
C ARG A 271 -7.47 14.45 -2.50
N LEU A 272 -6.72 13.64 -1.77
CA LEU A 272 -5.91 14.11 -0.63
C LEU A 272 -4.75 15.02 -1.08
N ALA A 273 -4.13 14.72 -2.22
CA ALA A 273 -3.06 15.54 -2.79
C ALA A 273 -3.55 16.81 -3.51
N ASP A 274 -4.82 16.85 -3.90
CA ASP A 274 -5.42 17.97 -4.64
C ASP A 274 -5.47 19.25 -3.79
N PRO A 275 -5.03 20.42 -4.29
CA PRO A 275 -5.01 21.65 -3.50
C PRO A 275 -6.38 22.18 -3.04
N VAL A 276 -7.46 21.76 -3.70
CA VAL A 276 -8.83 22.23 -3.43
C VAL A 276 -9.59 21.19 -2.60
N LYS A 277 -9.54 19.91 -2.99
CA LYS A 277 -10.23 18.81 -2.31
C LYS A 277 -9.45 18.30 -1.08
N GLY A 278 -8.13 18.42 -1.08
CA GLY A 278 -7.22 17.86 -0.09
C GLY A 278 -7.53 18.22 1.36
N PRO A 279 -7.77 19.50 1.71
CA PRO A 279 -8.14 19.87 3.07
C PRO A 279 -9.37 19.12 3.59
N ALA A 280 -10.41 18.97 2.75
CA ALA A 280 -11.63 18.25 3.14
C ALA A 280 -11.35 16.75 3.37
N VAL A 281 -10.55 16.11 2.49
CA VAL A 281 -10.13 14.72 2.68
C VAL A 281 -9.26 14.55 3.93
N GLY A 282 -8.41 15.54 4.26
CA GLY A 282 -7.65 15.56 5.50
C GLY A 282 -8.53 15.60 6.75
N LEU A 283 -9.64 16.34 6.72
CA LEU A 283 -10.64 16.36 7.80
C LEU A 283 -11.37 15.02 7.93
N GLU A 284 -11.66 14.35 6.81
CA GLU A 284 -12.25 13.01 6.82
C GLU A 284 -11.33 11.97 7.46
N ILE A 285 -10.02 12.05 7.22
CA ILE A 285 -9.01 11.21 7.88
C ILE A 285 -8.99 11.47 9.39
N ALA A 286 -9.01 12.74 9.81
CA ALA A 286 -9.06 13.10 11.22
C ALA A 286 -10.32 12.54 11.90
N ALA A 287 -11.49 12.71 11.28
CA ALA A 287 -12.76 12.23 11.81
C ALA A 287 -12.81 10.70 11.97
N ALA A 288 -12.04 9.94 11.19
CA ALA A 288 -11.98 8.48 11.30
C ALA A 288 -11.24 8.00 12.57
N VAL A 289 -10.41 8.85 13.18
CA VAL A 289 -9.62 8.54 14.39
C VAL A 289 -9.91 9.47 15.57
N ASP A 290 -10.78 10.47 15.39
CA ASP A 290 -11.28 11.32 16.47
C ASP A 290 -11.98 10.46 17.55
N ASP A 291 -11.77 10.86 18.80
CA ASP A 291 -12.34 10.24 20.02
C ASP A 291 -12.01 8.74 20.21
N LYS A 292 -11.02 8.20 19.48
CA LYS A 292 -10.56 6.82 19.67
C LYS A 292 -9.55 6.73 20.83
N GLU A 293 -9.57 5.60 21.54
CA GLU A 293 -8.68 5.37 22.68
C GLU A 293 -7.20 5.51 22.27
N GLY A 294 -6.44 6.28 23.04
CA GLY A 294 -5.03 6.57 22.76
C GLY A 294 -4.79 7.53 21.58
N MET A 295 -5.81 8.00 20.87
CA MET A 295 -5.67 8.94 19.76
C MET A 295 -5.83 10.39 20.24
N ASN A 296 -4.69 11.08 20.39
CA ASN A 296 -4.67 12.51 20.67
C ASN A 296 -4.62 13.28 19.33
N VAL A 297 -5.77 13.44 18.69
CA VAL A 297 -5.87 14.22 17.44
C VAL A 297 -5.72 15.71 17.73
N ILE A 298 -4.97 16.43 16.89
CA ILE A 298 -4.79 17.88 17.00
C ILE A 298 -6.11 18.64 16.88
N SER A 299 -6.10 19.88 17.38
CA SER A 299 -7.30 20.72 17.38
C SER A 299 -7.84 20.94 15.95
N PRO A 300 -9.17 21.06 15.77
CA PRO A 300 -9.79 21.24 14.45
C PRO A 300 -9.18 22.38 13.63
N GLU A 301 -8.79 23.48 14.26
CA GLU A 301 -8.25 24.67 13.63
C GLU A 301 -6.89 24.40 12.95
N ALA A 302 -6.10 23.48 13.51
CA ALA A 302 -4.77 23.14 12.99
C ALA A 302 -4.80 22.16 11.80
N ARG A 303 -5.90 21.41 11.61
CA ARG A 303 -5.95 20.26 10.66
C ARG A 303 -5.67 20.66 9.21
N ASN A 304 -6.36 21.69 8.71
CA ASN A 304 -6.20 22.17 7.33
C ASN A 304 -4.79 22.72 7.08
N CYS A 305 -4.25 23.40 8.06
CA CYS A 305 -2.95 24.03 7.95
C CYS A 305 -1.81 23.00 8.04
N ILE A 306 -1.98 21.92 8.83
CA ILE A 306 -1.06 20.77 8.81
C ILE A 306 -1.08 20.01 7.49
N TRP A 307 -2.27 19.82 6.89
CA TRP A 307 -2.35 19.32 5.52
C TRP A 307 -1.51 20.18 4.56
N GLY A 308 -1.57 21.51 4.68
CA GLY A 308 -0.77 22.43 3.86
C GLY A 308 0.74 22.29 4.08
N GLU A 309 1.18 22.07 5.32
CA GLU A 309 2.60 21.81 5.63
C GLU A 309 3.10 20.50 5.01
N LEU A 310 2.28 19.45 4.99
CA LEU A 310 2.65 18.14 4.45
C LEU A 310 2.61 18.12 2.92
N ILE A 311 1.51 18.59 2.32
CA ILE A 311 1.24 18.42 0.88
C ILE A 311 1.85 19.55 0.07
N ILE A 312 1.55 20.80 0.41
CA ILE A 312 1.99 21.97 -0.37
C ILE A 312 3.45 22.29 -0.08
N ARG A 313 3.85 22.24 1.20
CA ARG A 313 5.23 22.55 1.62
C ARG A 313 6.14 21.33 1.72
N LYS A 314 5.62 20.13 1.45
CA LYS A 314 6.38 18.89 1.34
C LYS A 314 7.27 18.60 2.56
N LYS A 315 6.79 18.93 3.77
CA LYS A 315 7.57 18.69 5.01
C LYS A 315 7.55 17.23 5.47
N GLY A 316 6.58 16.44 5.02
CA GLY A 316 6.45 15.03 5.36
C GLY A 316 7.50 14.14 4.70
N MET A 317 7.31 12.83 4.81
CA MET A 317 8.11 11.85 4.07
C MET A 317 7.88 11.99 2.56
N LYS A 318 8.88 11.57 1.78
CA LYS A 318 8.74 11.51 0.32
C LYS A 318 7.61 10.58 -0.09
N THR A 319 6.80 11.05 -1.02
CA THR A 319 5.67 10.34 -1.62
C THR A 319 5.77 10.37 -3.15
N PHE A 320 4.77 9.84 -3.84
CA PHE A 320 4.67 9.93 -5.30
C PHE A 320 4.72 11.38 -5.83
N LEU A 321 4.33 12.38 -5.00
CA LEU A 321 4.38 13.80 -5.35
C LEU A 321 5.82 14.35 -5.45
N ASP A 322 6.80 13.63 -4.92
CA ASP A 322 8.20 14.06 -4.83
C ASP A 322 9.08 13.46 -5.91
N ARG A 323 8.54 12.51 -6.68
CA ARG A 323 9.27 11.86 -7.76
C ARG A 323 9.49 12.86 -8.90
N GLY A 324 10.75 13.21 -9.16
CA GLY A 324 11.14 14.03 -10.29
C GLY A 324 11.30 13.23 -11.59
N GLY A 325 11.41 13.93 -12.71
CA GLY A 325 11.71 13.34 -14.02
C GLY A 325 10.55 13.45 -15.03
N TYR A 326 10.38 12.39 -15.82
CA TYR A 326 9.39 12.24 -16.88
C TYR A 326 7.95 12.53 -16.41
N GLU A 327 7.14 13.05 -17.31
CA GLU A 327 5.73 13.36 -17.06
C GLU A 327 4.89 12.07 -17.12
N GLU A 328 3.71 12.08 -16.49
CA GLU A 328 2.82 10.90 -16.44
C GLU A 328 2.49 10.33 -17.85
N HIS A 329 2.52 11.17 -18.89
CA HIS A 329 2.27 10.77 -20.27
C HIS A 329 3.38 9.89 -20.87
N ASP A 330 4.60 9.92 -20.33
CA ASP A 330 5.72 9.11 -20.80
C ASP A 330 5.48 7.61 -20.56
N TYR A 331 4.77 7.27 -19.48
CA TYR A 331 4.42 5.92 -19.06
C TYR A 331 3.10 5.46 -19.69
N SER A 332 3.11 5.30 -21.01
CA SER A 332 1.90 4.94 -21.75
C SER A 332 1.64 3.43 -21.73
N PHE A 333 0.37 3.07 -21.58
CA PHE A 333 -0.10 1.68 -21.66
C PHE A 333 -0.41 1.25 -23.10
N THR A 334 -0.61 -0.05 -23.31
CA THR A 334 -1.15 -0.55 -24.58
C THR A 334 -2.66 -0.32 -24.63
N LYS A 335 -3.24 -0.32 -25.84
CA LYS A 335 -4.69 -0.25 -25.99
C LYS A 335 -5.40 -1.35 -25.19
N GLY A 336 -4.88 -2.58 -25.24
CA GLY A 336 -5.45 -3.72 -24.53
C GLY A 336 -5.40 -3.56 -23.00
N HIS A 337 -4.31 -3.00 -22.46
CA HIS A 337 -4.24 -2.69 -21.03
C HIS A 337 -5.28 -1.65 -20.62
N LEU A 338 -5.42 -0.56 -21.38
CA LEU A 338 -6.41 0.49 -21.09
C LEU A 338 -7.85 -0.06 -21.20
N GLU A 339 -8.15 -0.86 -22.22
CA GLU A 339 -9.46 -1.51 -22.37
C GLU A 339 -9.76 -2.48 -21.21
N LYS A 340 -8.75 -3.23 -20.73
CA LYS A 340 -8.90 -4.10 -19.55
C LYS A 340 -9.15 -3.29 -18.27
N MET A 341 -8.43 -2.18 -18.06
CA MET A 341 -8.68 -1.28 -16.93
C MET A 341 -10.10 -0.71 -16.96
N VAL A 342 -10.59 -0.28 -18.13
CA VAL A 342 -11.98 0.20 -18.29
C VAL A 342 -12.97 -0.90 -17.95
N LYS A 343 -12.77 -2.12 -18.45
CA LYS A 343 -13.63 -3.26 -18.14
C LYS A 343 -13.67 -3.56 -16.64
N GLU A 344 -12.53 -3.46 -15.97
CA GLU A 344 -12.44 -3.67 -14.52
C GLU A 344 -13.17 -2.58 -13.73
N LEU A 345 -12.97 -1.32 -14.11
CA LEU A 345 -13.71 -0.20 -13.51
C LEU A 345 -15.21 -0.31 -13.77
N ASP A 346 -15.64 -0.71 -14.96
CA ASP A 346 -17.05 -0.93 -15.29
C ASP A 346 -17.67 -2.03 -14.40
N ARG A 347 -16.94 -3.14 -14.16
CA ARG A 347 -17.38 -4.19 -13.22
C ARG A 347 -17.59 -3.63 -11.82
N LEU A 348 -16.62 -2.90 -11.28
CA LEU A 348 -16.67 -2.33 -9.94
C LEU A 348 -17.79 -1.28 -9.81
N ILE A 349 -17.90 -0.36 -10.79
CA ILE A 349 -18.97 0.64 -10.85
C ILE A 349 -20.33 -0.05 -10.85
N GLN A 350 -20.52 -1.05 -11.73
CA GLN A 350 -21.78 -1.79 -11.81
C GLN A 350 -22.10 -2.46 -10.48
N LYS A 351 -21.16 -3.16 -9.85
CA LYS A 351 -21.38 -3.83 -8.56
C LYS A 351 -21.79 -2.85 -7.47
N TYR A 352 -21.00 -1.80 -7.25
CA TYR A 352 -21.19 -0.88 -6.12
C TYR A 352 -22.29 0.18 -6.33
N SER A 353 -22.80 0.33 -7.56
CA SER A 353 -23.98 1.16 -7.84
C SER A 353 -25.31 0.41 -7.65
N ASN A 354 -25.28 -0.89 -7.36
CA ASN A 354 -26.48 -1.74 -7.25
C ASN A 354 -26.74 -2.19 -5.81
N VAL A 355 -27.96 -2.67 -5.54
CA VAL A 355 -28.34 -3.27 -4.23
C VAL A 355 -27.43 -4.46 -3.92
N PRO A 356 -26.92 -4.61 -2.67
CA PRO A 356 -27.24 -3.81 -1.47
C PRO A 356 -26.35 -2.57 -1.25
N TRP A 357 -25.45 -2.23 -2.16
CA TRP A 357 -24.43 -1.19 -1.96
C TRP A 357 -24.92 0.25 -2.08
N THR A 358 -26.13 0.47 -2.60
CA THR A 358 -26.69 1.80 -2.81
C THR A 358 -26.86 2.62 -1.52
N THR A 359 -26.95 1.96 -0.36
CA THR A 359 -27.04 2.62 0.96
C THR A 359 -25.69 2.73 1.67
N ASN A 360 -24.64 2.11 1.15
CA ASN A 360 -23.30 2.15 1.73
C ASN A 360 -22.55 3.40 1.23
N SER A 361 -22.25 4.34 2.12
CA SER A 361 -21.57 5.60 1.77
C SER A 361 -20.19 5.40 1.17
N ASN A 362 -19.41 4.42 1.66
CA ASN A 362 -18.09 4.10 1.11
C ASN A 362 -18.20 3.54 -0.32
N ALA A 363 -19.23 2.73 -0.61
CA ALA A 363 -19.49 2.27 -1.97
C ALA A 363 -19.83 3.42 -2.93
N GLN A 364 -20.59 4.43 -2.48
CA GLN A 364 -20.89 5.61 -3.29
C GLN A 364 -19.63 6.45 -3.57
N VAL A 365 -18.74 6.59 -2.58
CA VAL A 365 -17.43 7.23 -2.77
C VAL A 365 -16.60 6.46 -3.80
N LEU A 366 -16.57 5.12 -3.75
CA LEU A 366 -15.86 4.32 -4.75
C LEU A 366 -16.41 4.49 -6.15
N VAL A 367 -17.73 4.48 -6.33
CA VAL A 367 -18.35 4.67 -7.65
C VAL A 367 -17.94 6.01 -8.25
N ASP A 368 -17.99 7.08 -7.46
CA ASP A 368 -17.56 8.43 -7.87
C ASP A 368 -16.08 8.45 -8.29
N LEU A 369 -15.19 7.85 -7.48
CA LEU A 369 -13.77 7.72 -7.83
C LEU A 369 -13.54 6.91 -9.11
N PHE A 370 -14.22 5.77 -9.26
CA PHE A 370 -14.06 4.92 -10.43
C PHE A 370 -14.59 5.56 -11.71
N GLN A 371 -15.64 6.39 -11.61
CA GLN A 371 -16.11 7.20 -12.73
C GLN A 371 -15.06 8.23 -13.16
N GLU A 372 -14.43 8.94 -12.21
CA GLU A 372 -13.30 9.84 -12.49
C GLU A 372 -12.15 9.08 -13.18
N HIS A 373 -11.74 7.94 -12.62
CA HIS A 373 -10.64 7.14 -13.15
C HIS A 373 -10.92 6.63 -14.58
N ARG A 374 -12.13 6.13 -14.80
CA ARG A 374 -12.59 5.62 -16.08
C ARG A 374 -12.63 6.73 -17.13
N GLY A 375 -13.09 7.92 -16.77
CA GLY A 375 -13.11 9.08 -17.66
C GLY A 375 -11.73 9.41 -18.22
N LEU A 376 -10.71 9.45 -17.36
CA LEU A 376 -9.32 9.72 -17.74
C LEU A 376 -8.76 8.66 -18.72
N ILE A 377 -9.09 7.38 -18.50
CA ILE A 377 -8.63 6.30 -19.38
C ILE A 377 -9.35 6.32 -20.74
N LEU A 378 -10.64 6.66 -20.76
CA LEU A 378 -11.39 6.81 -22.00
C LEU A 378 -10.89 7.99 -22.84
N GLU A 379 -10.44 9.06 -22.20
CA GLU A 379 -9.77 10.18 -22.89
C GLU A 379 -8.47 9.71 -23.57
N ASP A 380 -7.62 8.96 -22.86
CA ASP A 380 -6.40 8.38 -23.44
C ASP A 380 -6.70 7.47 -24.66
N LEU A 381 -7.76 6.66 -24.57
CA LEU A 381 -8.21 5.82 -25.67
C LEU A 381 -8.74 6.63 -26.86
N ALA A 382 -9.51 7.69 -26.61
CA ALA A 382 -10.09 8.55 -27.64
C ALA A 382 -9.02 9.36 -28.39
N GLU A 383 -8.01 9.84 -27.67
CA GLU A 383 -6.91 10.63 -28.23
C GLU A 383 -5.78 9.80 -28.82
N GLY A 384 -5.82 8.47 -28.66
CA GLY A 384 -4.75 7.60 -29.14
C GLY A 384 -3.47 7.67 -28.29
N ARG A 385 -3.56 8.08 -27.02
CA ARG A 385 -2.43 8.17 -26.07
C ARG A 385 -2.04 6.78 -25.52
N PHE A 386 -1.74 5.84 -26.42
CA PHE A 386 -1.29 4.49 -26.07
C PHE A 386 -0.14 4.02 -26.96
N ARG A 387 0.67 3.09 -26.44
CA ARG A 387 1.84 2.51 -27.14
C ARG A 387 1.56 1.09 -27.60
N ARG A 388 2.27 0.64 -28.65
CA ARG A 388 2.26 -0.77 -29.05
C ARG A 388 3.12 -1.60 -28.08
N ILE A 389 2.85 -2.91 -28.00
CA ILE A 389 3.71 -3.88 -27.32
C ILE A 389 5.11 -3.78 -27.92
N MET A 390 6.14 -3.70 -27.07
CA MET A 390 7.50 -3.80 -27.57
C MET A 390 7.69 -5.23 -28.07
N LYS A 391 7.93 -5.42 -29.38
CA LYS A 391 8.35 -6.73 -29.88
C LYS A 391 9.55 -7.16 -29.03
N ARG A 392 9.39 -8.24 -28.25
CA ARG A 392 10.47 -8.80 -27.42
C ARG A 392 11.72 -8.88 -28.31
N LYS A 393 12.70 -8.00 -28.07
CA LYS A 393 14.07 -8.27 -28.52
C LYS A 393 14.45 -9.53 -27.76
N SER A 394 14.65 -10.62 -28.48
CA SER A 394 14.91 -11.97 -27.96
C SER A 394 16.22 -12.10 -27.18
N SER A 395 16.74 -11.04 -26.56
CA SER A 395 18.11 -10.95 -26.06
C SER A 395 18.28 -10.18 -24.74
N LEU A 396 17.19 -9.75 -24.08
CA LEU A 396 17.28 -9.15 -22.75
C LEU A 396 16.58 -10.11 -21.76
N THR A 397 17.41 -10.99 -21.20
CA THR A 397 17.22 -11.82 -20.00
C THR A 397 15.79 -12.21 -19.62
N PRO A 398 15.33 -13.41 -20.03
CA PRO A 398 14.10 -14.04 -19.54
C PRO A 398 14.09 -14.31 -18.03
N ASP A 399 15.26 -14.37 -17.38
CA ASP A 399 15.37 -14.88 -16.01
C ASP A 399 14.94 -13.85 -14.96
N ARG A 400 15.04 -12.54 -15.26
CA ARG A 400 14.85 -11.53 -14.22
C ARG A 400 13.40 -11.26 -13.80
N PHE A 401 12.42 -11.70 -14.59
CA PHE A 401 11.00 -11.49 -14.29
C PHE A 401 10.20 -12.79 -14.14
N ARG A 402 10.64 -13.89 -14.78
CA ARG A 402 10.06 -15.23 -14.58
C ARG A 402 10.52 -15.92 -13.29
N GLU A 403 11.68 -15.55 -12.75
CA GLU A 403 12.13 -15.98 -11.42
C GLU A 403 11.68 -15.00 -10.32
N LEU A 404 10.78 -14.05 -10.65
CA LEU A 404 10.14 -13.21 -9.64
C LEU A 404 8.90 -13.86 -9.01
N GLU A 405 8.56 -15.06 -9.46
CA GLU A 405 7.64 -16.06 -8.90
C GLU A 405 8.47 -17.23 -8.36
#